data_AF-A0A166T141-F1
#
_entry.id   AF-A0A166T141-F1
#
_cell.length_a   1.000
_cell.length_b   1.000
_cell.length_c   1.000
_cell.angle_alpha   90.00
_cell.angle_beta   90.00
_cell.angle_gamma   90.00
#
_symmetry.space_group_name_H-M   'P 1'
#
loop_
_entity.id
_entity.type
_entity.pdbx_description
1 polymer ?
#
loop_
_entity_poly.entity_id
_entity_poly.type
_entity_poly.pdbx_seq_one_letter_code
_entity_poly.pdbx_strand_id
1 'polypeptide(L)'
;MEKTVFRRKGRGDDAVTVTAVKTRHEDYDYVQMDGVIGPGDTPKEQAERVLSFFDRFLREHCDGRLGDTTMIRWYVREDLLPEAEREIGAACREHFEPPELPGTVMVGVSDIVGGNSALKTELEARIPHDRKETNVVELPPPPGYANSADRTE
;
A
#
# COMPACT_ATOMS: atom_id res chain seq x y z
N MET A 1 13.62 -2.89 -22.86
CA MET A 1 12.92 -2.56 -21.60
C MET A 1 11.48 -2.25 -21.97
N GLU A 2 10.55 -3.10 -21.55
CA GLU A 2 9.13 -2.93 -21.82
C GLU A 2 8.47 -2.14 -20.69
N LYS A 3 7.66 -1.14 -21.03
CA LYS A 3 6.99 -0.25 -20.08
C LYS A 3 5.51 -0.11 -20.43
N THR A 4 4.64 -0.34 -19.45
CA THR A 4 3.19 -0.11 -19.56
C THR A 4 2.80 1.04 -18.64
N VAL A 5 2.03 2.00 -19.16
CA VAL A 5 1.54 3.16 -18.38
C VAL A 5 0.03 3.09 -18.29
N PHE A 6 -0.49 3.00 -17.07
CA PHE A 6 -1.93 2.96 -16.79
C PHE A 6 -2.43 4.37 -16.54
N ARG A 7 -3.44 4.82 -17.31
CA ARG A 7 -4.02 6.17 -17.21
C ARG A 7 -5.53 6.08 -16.97
N ARG A 8 -6.10 7.05 -16.25
CA ARG A 8 -7.55 7.17 -16.09
C ARG A 8 -8.17 7.81 -17.34
N LYS A 9 -9.28 7.26 -17.84
CA LYS A 9 -10.05 7.89 -18.93
C LYS A 9 -10.76 9.15 -18.40
N GLY A 10 -10.81 10.21 -19.20
CA GLY A 10 -11.79 11.31 -19.01
C GLY A 10 -11.33 12.60 -18.32
N ARG A 11 -10.05 12.97 -18.36
CA ARG A 11 -9.58 14.29 -17.86
C ARG A 11 -9.00 15.24 -18.92
N GLY A 12 -9.33 15.01 -20.20
CA GLY A 12 -8.77 15.78 -21.32
C GLY A 12 -7.33 15.37 -21.66
N ASP A 13 -6.82 15.85 -22.79
CA ASP A 13 -5.52 15.44 -23.34
C ASP A 13 -4.31 15.89 -22.50
N ASP A 14 -4.50 16.86 -21.59
CA ASP A 14 -3.45 17.48 -20.78
C ASP A 14 -3.34 16.94 -19.34
N ALA A 15 -4.25 16.08 -18.88
CA ALA A 15 -4.16 15.51 -17.53
C ALA A 15 -3.20 14.32 -17.51
N VAL A 16 -1.93 14.58 -17.18
CA VAL A 16 -0.85 13.61 -16.92
C VAL A 16 -1.10 12.83 -15.61
N THR A 17 -2.30 12.28 -15.43
CA THR A 17 -2.62 11.41 -14.28
C THR A 17 -2.34 9.96 -14.65
N VAL A 18 -1.13 9.53 -14.35
CA VAL A 18 -0.73 8.12 -14.41
C VAL A 18 -1.21 7.45 -13.13
N THR A 19 -2.04 6.41 -13.24
CA THR A 19 -2.45 5.59 -12.09
C THR A 19 -1.31 4.70 -11.62
N ALA A 20 -0.59 4.10 -12.58
CA ALA A 20 0.52 3.22 -12.30
C ALA A 20 1.45 3.10 -13.51
N VAL A 21 2.68 2.68 -13.25
CA VAL A 21 3.67 2.29 -14.26
C VAL A 21 4.10 0.86 -13.95
N LYS A 22 4.03 -0.01 -14.96
CA LYS A 22 4.65 -1.33 -14.92
C LYS A 22 5.90 -1.34 -15.80
N THR A 23 7.01 -1.82 -15.26
CA THR A 23 8.27 -2.00 -15.98
C THR A 23 8.66 -3.48 -15.91
N ARG A 24 8.92 -4.09 -17.07
CA ARG A 24 9.34 -5.50 -17.13
C ARG A 24 10.84 -5.63 -16.84
N HIS A 25 11.18 -6.44 -15.85
CA HIS A 25 12.54 -6.90 -15.55
C HIS A 25 12.71 -8.37 -15.99
N GLU A 26 13.91 -8.92 -15.82
CA GLU A 26 14.22 -10.30 -16.22
C GLU A 26 13.39 -11.33 -15.46
N ASP A 27 13.27 -11.19 -14.13
CA ASP A 27 12.61 -12.18 -13.25
C ASP A 27 11.28 -11.70 -12.65
N TYR A 28 10.92 -10.44 -12.85
CA TYR A 28 9.73 -9.84 -12.26
C TYR A 28 9.22 -8.63 -13.05
N ASP A 29 7.95 -8.28 -12.83
CA ASP A 29 7.40 -6.99 -13.22
C ASP A 29 7.41 -6.05 -12.01
N TYR A 30 7.99 -4.86 -12.17
CA TYR A 30 7.95 -3.80 -11.16
C TYR A 30 6.74 -2.91 -11.42
N VAL A 31 5.87 -2.75 -10.43
CA VAL A 31 4.69 -1.88 -10.50
C VAL A 31 4.83 -0.77 -9.47
N GLN A 32 4.78 0.48 -9.94
CA GLN A 32 4.71 1.66 -9.09
C GLN A 32 3.36 2.35 -9.30
N MET A 33 2.59 2.51 -8.24
CA MET A 33 1.29 3.19 -8.26
C MET A 33 1.43 4.63 -7.75
N ASP A 34 0.76 5.57 -8.42
CA ASP A 34 0.63 6.95 -7.95
C ASP A 34 -0.19 6.98 -6.65
N GLY A 35 -0.09 8.09 -5.91
CA GLY A 35 -0.79 8.21 -4.64
C GLY A 35 -2.31 8.22 -4.83
N VAL A 36 -2.97 7.28 -4.17
CA VAL A 36 -4.42 7.08 -4.22
C VAL A 36 -5.06 7.53 -2.91
N ILE A 37 -6.22 8.17 -3.04
CA ILE A 37 -7.11 8.49 -1.94
C ILE A 37 -8.30 7.54 -2.02
N GLY A 38 -8.58 6.83 -0.93
CA GLY A 38 -9.77 5.98 -0.80
C GLY A 38 -10.98 6.82 -0.44
N PRO A 39 -12.19 6.48 -0.94
CA PRO A 39 -13.42 7.00 -0.36
C PRO A 39 -13.62 6.46 1.06
N GLY A 40 -14.32 7.20 1.91
CA GLY A 40 -14.62 6.81 3.29
C GLY A 40 -14.55 7.99 4.25
N ASP A 41 -15.21 7.86 5.39
CA ASP A 41 -15.31 8.92 6.40
C ASP A 41 -14.25 8.75 7.50
N THR A 42 -13.67 7.55 7.62
CA THR A 42 -12.61 7.23 8.61
C THR A 42 -11.30 6.86 7.93
N PRO A 43 -10.14 7.06 8.61
CA PRO A 43 -8.86 6.52 8.16
C PRO A 43 -8.91 5.01 7.86
N LYS A 44 -9.59 4.21 8.70
CA LYS A 44 -9.78 2.78 8.47
C LYS A 44 -10.47 2.51 7.11
N GLU A 45 -11.65 3.10 6.90
CA GLU A 45 -12.42 2.89 5.66
C GLU A 45 -11.62 3.33 4.42
N GLN A 46 -10.95 4.48 4.48
CA GLN A 46 -10.14 4.96 3.36
C GLN A 46 -8.99 3.97 3.06
N ALA A 47 -8.31 3.45 4.09
CA ALA A 47 -7.26 2.46 3.94
C ALA A 47 -7.78 1.14 3.34
N GLU A 48 -8.90 0.60 3.84
CA GLU A 48 -9.53 -0.61 3.30
C GLU A 48 -9.88 -0.46 1.81
N ARG A 49 -10.49 0.68 1.44
CA ARG A 49 -10.88 0.94 0.05
C ARG A 49 -9.67 1.07 -0.86
N VAL A 50 -8.59 1.68 -0.39
CA VAL A 50 -7.32 1.76 -1.14
C VAL A 50 -6.69 0.39 -1.31
N LEU A 51 -6.58 -0.41 -0.25
CA LEU A 51 -5.98 -1.74 -0.31
C LEU A 51 -6.78 -2.69 -1.22
N SER A 52 -8.12 -2.64 -1.13
CA SER A 52 -9.01 -3.35 -2.04
C SER A 52 -8.83 -2.89 -3.50
N PHE A 53 -8.63 -1.60 -3.73
CA PHE A 53 -8.36 -1.07 -5.06
C PHE A 53 -7.02 -1.59 -5.61
N PHE A 54 -5.97 -1.59 -4.78
CA PHE A 54 -4.65 -2.09 -5.17
C PHE A 54 -4.67 -3.58 -5.49
N ASP A 55 -5.29 -4.41 -4.64
CA ASP A 55 -5.39 -5.86 -4.91
C ASP A 55 -6.08 -6.12 -6.25
N ARG A 56 -7.23 -5.47 -6.48
CA ARG A 56 -7.96 -5.58 -7.73
C ARG A 56 -7.11 -5.12 -8.92
N PHE A 57 -6.43 -3.99 -8.81
CA PHE A 57 -5.58 -3.46 -9.88
C PHE A 57 -4.45 -4.43 -10.24
N LEU A 58 -3.75 -4.98 -9.24
CA LEU A 58 -2.65 -5.92 -9.47
C LEU A 58 -3.14 -7.20 -10.14
N ARG A 59 -4.28 -7.75 -9.69
CA ARG A 59 -4.89 -8.96 -10.27
C ARG A 59 -5.38 -8.74 -11.70
N GLU A 60 -6.14 -7.68 -11.95
CA GLU A 60 -6.81 -7.47 -13.24
C GLU A 60 -5.87 -6.95 -14.33
N HIS A 61 -4.74 -6.34 -13.97
CA HIS A 61 -3.90 -5.62 -14.94
C HIS A 61 -2.42 -6.00 -14.93
N CYS A 62 -1.93 -6.67 -13.89
CA CYS A 62 -0.51 -6.95 -13.73
C CYS A 62 -0.17 -8.43 -13.52
N ASP A 63 -1.17 -9.32 -13.48
CA ASP A 63 -0.99 -10.74 -13.14
C ASP A 63 -0.37 -10.96 -11.74
N GLY A 64 -0.63 -9.99 -10.85
CA GLY A 64 -0.13 -9.98 -9.48
C GLY A 64 -1.22 -10.19 -8.43
N ARG A 65 -0.83 -10.06 -7.17
CA ARG A 65 -1.71 -10.05 -5.99
C ARG A 65 -1.23 -9.01 -4.99
N LEU A 66 -2.08 -8.62 -4.04
CA LEU A 66 -1.67 -7.69 -2.99
C LEU A 66 -0.42 -8.14 -2.23
N GLY A 67 -0.24 -9.44 -2.01
CA GLY A 67 0.97 -10.02 -1.39
C GLY A 67 2.27 -9.86 -2.18
N ASP A 68 2.23 -9.38 -3.43
CA ASP A 68 3.43 -9.01 -4.20
C ASP A 68 3.90 -7.57 -3.88
N THR A 69 3.17 -6.88 -3.00
CA THR A 69 3.54 -5.55 -2.52
C THR A 69 4.82 -5.64 -1.71
N THR A 70 5.74 -4.72 -1.99
CA THR A 70 7.02 -4.62 -1.30
C THR A 70 7.11 -3.38 -0.42
N MET A 71 6.37 -2.33 -0.77
CA MET A 71 6.33 -1.07 -0.03
C MET A 71 4.95 -0.45 -0.09
N ILE A 72 4.47 0.05 1.06
CA ILE A 72 3.35 0.99 1.15
C ILE A 72 3.82 2.26 1.87
N ARG A 73 3.52 3.42 1.29
CA ARG A 73 3.73 4.72 1.93
C ARG A 73 2.38 5.34 2.25
N TRP A 74 2.13 5.58 3.52
CA TRP A 74 0.95 6.27 4.03
C TRP A 74 1.32 7.72 4.36
N TYR A 75 0.73 8.67 3.63
CA TYR A 75 0.74 10.08 4.00
C TYR A 75 -0.55 10.36 4.75
N VAL A 76 -0.44 10.64 6.04
CA VAL A 76 -1.59 10.76 6.95
C VAL A 76 -1.62 12.17 7.50
N ARG A 77 -2.79 12.80 7.53
CA ARG A 77 -2.94 14.09 8.19
C ARG A 77 -2.47 14.03 9.64
N GLU A 78 -1.55 14.92 10.00
CA GLU A 78 -0.88 14.89 11.29
C GLU A 78 -1.83 15.10 12.47
N ASP A 79 -2.92 15.86 12.27
CA ASP A 79 -3.94 16.13 13.29
C ASP A 79 -4.85 14.93 13.59
N LEU A 80 -4.74 13.84 12.84
CA LEU A 80 -5.44 12.57 13.06
C LEU A 80 -4.55 11.49 13.70
N LEU A 81 -3.29 11.80 13.95
CA LEU A 81 -2.36 10.88 14.61
C LEU A 81 -2.43 11.07 16.14
N PRO A 82 -2.32 9.98 16.93
CA PRO A 82 -1.96 8.61 16.53
C PRO A 82 -3.16 7.68 16.21
N GLU A 83 -4.41 8.12 16.34
CA GLU A 83 -5.58 7.25 16.17
C GLU A 83 -5.64 6.63 14.77
N ALA A 84 -5.37 7.42 13.74
CA ALA A 84 -5.31 6.96 12.35
C ALA A 84 -4.25 5.86 12.14
N GLU A 85 -3.12 5.88 12.88
CA GLU A 85 -2.09 4.84 12.79
C GLU A 85 -2.66 3.46 13.16
N ARG A 86 -3.43 3.40 14.25
CA ARG A 86 -4.04 2.15 14.73
C ARG A 86 -5.09 1.63 13.76
N GLU A 87 -5.89 2.54 13.20
CA GLU A 87 -6.92 2.23 12.21
C GLU A 87 -6.34 1.68 10.91
N ILE A 88 -5.34 2.35 10.36
CA ILE A 88 -4.63 1.90 9.15
C ILE A 88 -3.94 0.56 9.40
N GLY A 89 -3.30 0.39 10.57
CA GLY A 89 -2.68 -0.86 10.98
C GLY A 89 -3.69 -2.01 11.16
N ALA A 90 -4.93 -1.73 11.53
CA ALA A 90 -6.01 -2.72 11.54
C ALA A 90 -6.41 -3.12 10.11
N ALA A 91 -6.63 -2.14 9.22
CA ALA A 91 -6.95 -2.40 7.81
C ALA A 91 -5.86 -3.24 7.12
N CYS A 92 -4.57 -2.95 7.38
CA CYS A 92 -3.46 -3.73 6.83
C CYS A 92 -3.50 -5.20 7.28
N ARG A 93 -3.74 -5.46 8.57
CA ARG A 93 -3.82 -6.83 9.11
C ARG A 93 -5.01 -7.62 8.58
N GLU A 94 -6.07 -6.94 8.17
CA GLU A 94 -7.24 -7.57 7.55
C GLU A 94 -7.02 -7.91 6.06
N HIS A 95 -6.08 -7.23 5.38
CA HIS A 95 -5.82 -7.41 3.95
C HIS A 95 -4.56 -8.22 3.62
N PHE A 96 -3.57 -8.26 4.52
CA PHE A 96 -2.33 -9.00 4.33
C PHE A 96 -2.30 -10.25 5.21
N GLU A 97 -2.19 -11.41 4.58
CA GLU A 97 -1.93 -12.66 5.28
C GLU A 97 -0.45 -12.70 5.71
N PRO A 98 -0.11 -13.13 6.94
CA PRO A 98 1.27 -13.39 7.29
C PRO A 98 1.89 -14.45 6.36
N PRO A 99 3.12 -14.29 5.85
CA PRO A 99 4.12 -13.25 6.16
C PRO A 99 4.13 -12.07 5.17
N GLU A 100 3.07 -11.87 4.39
CA GLU A 100 3.04 -11.01 3.19
C GLU A 100 2.90 -9.51 3.50
N LEU A 101 2.99 -9.08 4.77
CA LEU A 101 2.93 -7.67 5.12
C LEU A 101 4.16 -6.92 4.53
N PRO A 102 3.95 -5.89 3.69
CA PRO A 102 5.05 -5.20 3.04
C PRO A 102 5.80 -4.28 4.01
N GLY A 103 6.97 -3.82 3.58
CA GLY A 103 7.59 -2.64 4.19
C GLY A 103 6.57 -1.50 4.22
N THR A 104 6.37 -0.90 5.39
CA THR A 104 5.36 0.14 5.58
C THR A 104 5.99 1.36 6.21
N VAL A 105 5.77 2.53 5.60
CA VAL A 105 6.15 3.83 6.14
C VAL A 105 4.90 4.67 6.33
N MET A 106 4.79 5.34 7.48
CA MET A 106 3.75 6.33 7.75
C MET A 106 4.38 7.68 8.04
N VAL A 107 3.91 8.72 7.36
CA VAL A 107 4.40 10.09 7.50
C VAL A 107 3.22 11.00 7.82
N GLY A 108 3.30 11.70 8.95
CA GLY A 108 2.40 12.81 9.28
C GLY A 108 2.65 13.97 8.32
N VAL A 109 1.60 14.45 7.67
CA VAL A 109 1.63 15.60 6.76
C VAL A 109 0.60 16.63 7.17
N SER A 110 0.87 17.91 6.87
CA SER A 110 -0.05 18.99 7.22
C SER A 110 -1.38 18.93 6.45
N ASP A 111 -1.35 18.47 5.20
CA ASP A 111 -2.54 18.41 4.35
C ASP A 111 -2.40 17.37 3.21
N ILE A 112 -3.54 16.96 2.65
CA ILE A 112 -3.65 16.01 1.53
C ILE A 112 -4.33 16.67 0.34
N VAL A 113 -3.63 16.74 -0.79
CA VAL A 113 -4.20 17.25 -2.04
C VAL A 113 -5.31 16.33 -2.52
N GLY A 114 -6.55 16.83 -2.55
CA GLY A 114 -7.72 16.06 -2.97
C GLY A 114 -8.99 16.28 -2.15
N GLY A 115 -8.94 17.14 -1.12
CA GLY A 115 -10.08 17.48 -0.26
C GLY A 115 -9.79 17.13 1.20
N ASN A 116 -10.84 16.92 2.01
CA ASN A 116 -10.72 16.60 3.44
C ASN A 116 -10.36 15.13 3.72
N SER A 117 -9.57 14.49 2.85
CA SER A 117 -9.18 13.10 3.03
C SER A 117 -8.21 12.94 4.19
N ALA A 118 -8.33 11.82 4.91
CA ALA A 118 -7.48 11.54 6.07
C ALA A 118 -6.07 11.11 5.63
N LEU A 119 -6.00 10.41 4.49
CA LEU A 119 -4.78 9.80 4.00
C LEU A 119 -4.68 9.81 2.47
N LYS A 120 -3.44 9.69 1.98
CA LYS A 120 -3.09 9.33 0.61
C LYS A 120 -2.01 8.25 0.64
N THR A 121 -2.12 7.28 -0.26
CA THR A 121 -1.28 6.08 -0.19
C THR A 121 -0.62 5.77 -1.53
N GLU A 122 0.67 5.45 -1.49
CA GLU A 122 1.41 4.91 -2.62
C GLU A 122 1.77 3.44 -2.40
N LEU A 123 1.94 2.71 -3.49
CA LEU A 123 2.28 1.29 -3.47
C LEU A 123 3.34 0.93 -4.50
N GLU A 124 4.28 0.09 -4.08
CA GLU A 124 5.23 -0.58 -4.97
C GLU A 124 5.09 -2.10 -4.86
N ALA A 125 4.98 -2.78 -5.99
CA ALA A 125 4.93 -4.24 -6.05
C ALA A 125 6.02 -4.80 -6.97
N ARG A 126 6.47 -6.01 -6.64
CA ARG A 126 7.37 -6.83 -7.47
C ARG A 126 6.69 -8.16 -7.72
N ILE A 127 6.15 -8.30 -8.93
CA ILE A 127 5.38 -9.48 -9.31
C ILE A 127 6.35 -10.47 -9.98
N PRO A 128 6.71 -11.58 -9.32
CA PRO A 128 7.66 -12.53 -9.89
C PRO A 128 7.04 -13.23 -11.09
N HIS A 129 7.85 -13.51 -12.12
CA HIS A 129 7.41 -14.32 -13.26
C HIS A 129 7.29 -15.80 -12.89
N ASP A 130 8.02 -16.24 -11.85
CA ASP A 130 7.96 -17.58 -11.27
C ASP A 130 7.83 -17.50 -9.75
N ARG A 131 6.76 -18.10 -9.19
CA ARG A 131 6.46 -18.05 -7.75
C ARG A 131 7.12 -19.21 -7.03
N LYS A 132 8.02 -18.88 -6.10
CA LYS A 132 8.71 -19.86 -5.24
C LYS A 132 8.13 -19.85 -3.84
N GLU A 133 8.35 -20.95 -3.12
CA GLU A 133 7.96 -21.06 -1.71
C GLU A 133 8.72 -20.04 -0.85
N THR A 134 7.98 -19.36 0.03
CA THR A 134 8.54 -18.36 0.94
C THR A 134 9.09 -19.06 2.18
N ASN A 135 10.39 -18.92 2.42
CA ASN A 135 11.00 -19.37 3.67
C ASN A 135 10.81 -18.29 4.75
N VAL A 136 10.10 -18.63 5.82
CA VAL A 136 9.92 -17.76 6.99
C VAL A 136 10.99 -18.10 8.03
N VAL A 137 11.74 -17.09 8.47
CA VAL A 137 12.75 -17.21 9.53
C VAL A 137 12.27 -16.43 10.74
N GLU A 138 12.08 -17.12 11.87
CA GLU A 138 11.75 -16.49 13.14
C GLU A 138 13.00 -15.91 13.80
N LEU A 139 12.94 -14.62 14.13
CA LEU A 139 14.00 -13.92 14.85
C LEU A 139 13.54 -13.66 16.30
N PRO A 140 14.46 -13.68 17.29
CA PRO A 140 14.12 -13.23 18.63
C PRO A 140 13.68 -11.76 18.59
N PRO A 141 12.79 -11.32 19.49
CA PRO A 141 12.39 -9.92 19.55
C PRO A 141 13.63 -9.04 19.77
N PRO A 142 13.69 -7.85 19.16
CA PRO A 142 14.77 -6.91 19.43
C PRO A 142 14.85 -6.60 20.93
N PRO A 143 16.06 -6.41 21.51
CA PRO A 143 16.19 -6.03 22.91
C PRO A 143 15.40 -4.74 23.20
N GLY A 144 14.52 -4.78 24.20
CA GLY A 144 13.71 -3.62 24.62
C GLY A 144 12.42 -3.38 23.82
N TYR A 145 12.04 -4.27 22.90
CA TYR A 145 10.74 -4.19 22.23
C TYR A 145 9.62 -4.66 23.17
N ALA A 146 8.66 -3.79 23.46
CA ALA A 146 7.40 -4.20 24.07
C ALA A 146 6.60 -4.97 23.02
N ASN A 147 6.33 -6.24 23.26
CA ASN A 147 5.40 -6.99 22.44
C ASN A 147 3.95 -6.57 22.80
N SER A 148 2.98 -6.88 21.95
CA SER A 148 1.57 -6.55 22.20
C SER A 148 0.99 -7.21 23.45
N ALA A 149 1.61 -8.27 23.97
CA ALA A 149 1.23 -8.91 25.24
C ALA A 149 1.81 -8.19 26.48
N ASP A 150 2.84 -7.36 26.32
CA ASP A 150 3.42 -6.53 27.39
C ASP A 150 2.59 -5.27 27.67
N ARG A 151 1.56 -5.00 26.85
CA ARG A 151 0.56 -3.95 27.08
C ARG A 151 -0.54 -4.49 28.00
N THR A 152 -0.23 -4.75 29.26
CA THR A 152 -1.26 -4.87 30.30
C THR A 152 -1.92 -3.50 30.52
N GLU A 153 -3.25 -3.51 30.63
CA GLU A 153 -4.15 -2.37 30.93
C GLU A 153 -3.70 -1.48 32.08
#